data_AF-A0ABD5R2D8-F1
#
_entry.id   AF-A0ABD5R2D8-F1
#
_cell.length_a   1.000
_cell.length_b   1.000
_cell.length_c   1.000
_cell.angle_alpha   90.00
_cell.angle_beta   90.00
_cell.angle_gamma   90.00
#
_symmetry.space_group_name_H-M   'P 1'
#
loop_
_entity.id
_entity.type
_entity.pdbx_description
1 polymer ?
#
loop_
_entity_poly.entity_id
_entity_poly.type
_entity_poly.pdbx_seq_one_letter_code
_entity_poly.pdbx_strand_id
1 'polypeptide(L)'
;MARGESRRIVHGLMSEPHIRGRRISVRQVYALVEERGEDPEAVADRYDLDMADVYHALAYYHDHPREMRAAEREREDAIVDFHDSIDRPEGVDPDAS
;
A
#
# COMPACT_ATOMS: atom_id res chain seq x y z
N MET A 1 -20.86 6.23 -10.46
CA MET A 1 -20.95 6.87 -9.14
C MET A 1 -19.51 6.93 -8.62
N ALA A 2 -18.84 8.08 -8.63
CA ALA A 2 -17.40 8.15 -8.29
C ALA A 2 -17.05 9.26 -7.27
N ARG A 3 -18.07 9.93 -6.70
CA ARG A 3 -17.87 11.13 -5.87
C ARG A 3 -17.61 10.80 -4.39
N GLY A 4 -17.78 9.54 -3.98
CA GLY A 4 -17.54 9.06 -2.61
C GLY A 4 -16.11 8.58 -2.36
N GLU A 5 -15.52 7.86 -3.31
CA GLU A 5 -14.18 7.24 -3.22
C GLU A 5 -13.04 8.26 -3.07
N SER A 6 -13.03 9.32 -3.88
CA SER A 6 -11.99 10.37 -3.82
C SER A 6 -12.01 11.15 -2.50
N ARG A 7 -13.12 11.04 -1.75
CA ARG A 7 -13.26 11.58 -0.40
C ARG A 7 -12.78 10.62 0.68
N ARG A 8 -12.08 9.52 0.37
CA ARG A 8 -11.33 8.69 1.34
C ARG A 8 -9.93 8.36 0.86
N ILE A 9 -9.75 8.16 -0.44
CA ILE A 9 -8.45 7.92 -1.06
C ILE A 9 -7.89 9.22 -1.67
N VAL A 10 -6.62 9.51 -1.42
CA VAL A 10 -5.89 10.71 -1.90
C VAL A 10 -4.48 10.33 -2.39
N HIS A 11 -3.83 11.24 -3.12
CA HIS A 11 -2.55 10.98 -3.80
C HIS A 11 -1.41 11.92 -3.34
N GLY A 12 -1.66 12.82 -2.38
CA GLY A 12 -0.78 13.96 -2.11
C GLY A 12 0.40 13.71 -1.14
N LEU A 13 0.34 12.68 -0.29
CA LEU A 13 1.37 12.42 0.74
C LEU A 13 2.30 11.25 0.41
N MET A 14 1.95 10.41 -0.56
CA MET A 14 2.71 9.25 -0.98
C MET A 14 2.65 9.13 -2.49
N SER A 15 3.63 8.45 -3.08
CA SER A 15 3.64 8.14 -4.53
C SER A 15 2.44 7.29 -4.94
N GLU A 16 1.89 6.49 -4.00
CA GLU A 16 0.73 5.64 -4.21
C GLU A 16 -0.58 6.28 -3.67
N PRO A 17 -1.75 5.91 -4.24
CA PRO A 17 -3.05 6.25 -3.67
C PRO A 17 -3.20 5.68 -2.26
N HIS A 18 -3.72 6.48 -1.33
CA HIS A 18 -3.76 6.14 0.08
C HIS A 18 -4.92 6.73 0.84
N ILE A 19 -5.20 6.12 1.99
CA ILE A 19 -6.26 6.59 2.89
C ILE A 19 -5.88 7.98 3.41
N ARG A 20 -6.80 8.93 3.31
CA ARG A 20 -6.55 10.33 3.71
C ARG A 20 -6.12 10.43 5.16
N GLY A 21 -5.08 11.21 5.40
CA GLY A 21 -4.55 11.44 6.73
C GLY A 21 -3.78 10.24 7.29
N ARG A 22 -3.62 9.17 6.51
CA ARG A 22 -2.90 7.96 6.87
C ARG A 22 -1.81 7.69 5.83
N ARG A 23 -0.67 7.14 6.28
CA ARG A 23 0.39 6.66 5.38
C ARG A 23 0.21 5.17 5.07
N ILE A 24 -1.02 4.78 4.75
CA ILE A 24 -1.41 3.40 4.45
C ILE A 24 -1.95 3.41 3.03
N SER A 25 -1.23 2.77 2.11
CA SER A 25 -1.62 2.75 0.69
C SER A 25 -2.76 1.79 0.42
N VAL A 26 -3.51 2.04 -0.64
CA VAL A 26 -4.59 1.15 -1.09
C VAL A 26 -4.05 -0.26 -1.36
N ARG A 27 -2.89 -0.33 -1.99
CA ARG A 27 -2.17 -1.58 -2.30
C ARG A 27 -1.79 -2.35 -1.02
N GLN A 28 -1.33 -1.67 0.03
CA GLN A 28 -1.04 -2.31 1.31
C GLN A 28 -2.28 -2.95 1.94
N VAL A 29 -3.42 -2.26 1.92
CA VAL A 29 -4.68 -2.81 2.43
C VAL A 29 -5.08 -4.06 1.65
N TYR A 30 -5.01 -4.00 0.32
CA TYR A 30 -5.29 -5.13 -0.55
C TYR A 30 -4.38 -6.33 -0.23
N ALA A 31 -3.07 -6.12 -0.11
CA ALA A 31 -2.12 -7.18 0.19
C ALA A 31 -2.38 -7.87 1.54
N LEU A 32 -2.81 -7.12 2.56
CA LEU A 32 -3.14 -7.70 3.86
C LEU A 32 -4.43 -8.51 3.80
N VAL A 33 -5.50 -7.95 3.22
CA VAL A 33 -6.82 -8.59 3.26
C VAL A 33 -6.94 -9.71 2.24
N GLU A 34 -6.63 -9.44 0.97
CA GLU A 34 -6.92 -10.35 -0.13
C GLU A 34 -5.77 -11.33 -0.40
N GLU A 35 -4.51 -10.88 -0.29
CA GLU A 35 -3.36 -11.77 -0.55
C GLU A 35 -2.94 -12.58 0.68
N ARG A 36 -2.97 -11.97 1.88
CA ARG A 36 -2.61 -12.64 3.14
C ARG A 36 -3.81 -13.19 3.90
N GLY A 37 -5.03 -12.91 3.46
CA GLY A 37 -6.26 -13.41 4.08
C GLY A 37 -6.52 -12.82 5.47
N GLU A 38 -5.98 -11.64 5.78
CA GLU A 38 -6.26 -10.99 7.06
C GLU A 38 -7.69 -10.44 7.10
N ASP A 39 -8.34 -10.55 8.26
CA ASP A 39 -9.67 -10.02 8.44
C ASP A 39 -9.68 -8.47 8.34
N PRO A 40 -10.61 -7.86 7.58
CA PRO A 40 -10.68 -6.41 7.44
C PRO A 40 -10.82 -5.64 8.76
N GLU A 41 -11.51 -6.20 9.76
CA GLU A 41 -11.66 -5.60 11.10
C GLU A 41 -10.34 -5.64 11.84
N ALA A 42 -9.60 -6.75 11.75
CA ALA A 42 -8.26 -6.86 12.32
C ALA A 42 -7.27 -5.87 11.67
N VAL A 43 -7.37 -5.62 10.37
CA VAL A 43 -6.59 -4.58 9.68
C VAL A 43 -6.99 -3.19 10.14
N ALA A 44 -8.29 -2.93 10.28
CA ALA A 44 -8.80 -1.65 10.78
C ALA A 44 -8.26 -1.34 12.18
N ASP A 45 -8.39 -2.29 13.11
CA ASP A 45 -7.91 -2.16 14.48
C ASP A 45 -6.40 -1.96 14.55
N ARG A 46 -5.63 -2.76 13.79
CA ARG A 46 -4.16 -2.69 13.81
C ARG A 46 -3.62 -1.33 13.37
N TYR A 47 -4.27 -0.71 12.39
CA TYR A 47 -3.81 0.54 11.79
C TYR A 47 -4.64 1.77 12.22
N ASP A 48 -5.56 1.60 13.18
CA ASP A 48 -6.48 2.65 13.65
C ASP A 48 -7.23 3.29 12.47
N LEU A 49 -7.81 2.46 11.61
CA LEU A 49 -8.58 2.89 10.44
C LEU A 49 -10.08 2.75 10.70
N ASP A 50 -10.87 3.61 10.08
CA ASP A 50 -12.30 3.38 10.01
C ASP A 50 -12.57 2.17 9.10
N MET A 51 -13.48 1.29 9.51
CA MET A 51 -13.82 0.09 8.75
C MET A 51 -14.29 0.43 7.32
N ALA A 52 -14.99 1.55 7.13
CA ALA A 52 -15.40 1.99 5.81
C ALA A 52 -14.19 2.38 4.95
N ASP A 53 -13.12 2.94 5.54
CA ASP A 53 -11.91 3.30 4.79
C ASP A 53 -11.18 2.06 4.28
N VAL A 54 -11.18 0.96 5.05
CA VAL A 54 -10.64 -0.35 4.60
C VAL A 54 -11.40 -0.87 3.39
N TYR A 55 -12.73 -0.97 3.46
CA TYR A 55 -13.53 -1.42 2.32
C TYR A 55 -13.47 -0.47 1.12
N HIS A 56 -13.38 0.84 1.35
CA HIS A 56 -13.19 1.80 0.27
C HIS A 56 -11.83 1.65 -0.42
N ALA A 57 -10.78 1.34 0.32
CA ALA A 57 -9.48 1.02 -0.28
C ALA A 57 -9.58 -0.24 -1.15
N LEU A 58 -10.21 -1.30 -0.66
CA LEU A 58 -10.41 -2.53 -1.45
C LEU A 58 -11.22 -2.27 -2.73
N ALA A 59 -12.33 -1.53 -2.64
CA ALA A 59 -13.11 -1.13 -3.80
C ALA A 59 -12.26 -0.31 -4.79
N TYR A 60 -11.52 0.68 -4.29
CA TYR A 60 -10.64 1.52 -5.11
C TYR A 60 -9.61 0.68 -5.86
N TYR A 61 -8.98 -0.31 -5.20
CA TYR A 61 -8.00 -1.19 -5.83
C TYR A 61 -8.58 -1.90 -7.05
N HIS A 62 -9.77 -2.50 -6.89
CA HIS A 62 -10.44 -3.23 -7.96
C HIS A 62 -10.95 -2.35 -9.10
N ASP A 63 -11.37 -1.12 -8.79
CA ASP A 63 -11.85 -0.16 -9.78
C ASP A 63 -10.70 0.52 -10.56
N HIS A 64 -9.48 0.50 -10.03
CA HIS A 64 -8.31 1.20 -10.61
C HIS A 64 -7.12 0.27 -10.93
N PRO A 65 -7.31 -0.85 -11.66
CA PRO A 65 -6.26 -1.86 -11.85
C PRO A 65 -5.08 -1.39 -12.72
N ARG A 66 -5.25 -0.31 -13.51
CA ARG A 66 -4.13 0.29 -14.27
C ARG A 66 -3.21 1.10 -13.36
N GLU A 67 -3.81 1.88 -12.47
CA GLU A 67 -3.11 2.70 -11.50
C GLU A 67 -2.38 1.82 -10.47
N MET A 68 -3.05 0.78 -9.95
CA MET A 68 -2.42 -0.16 -9.01
C MET A 68 -1.23 -0.89 -9.63
N ARG A 69 -1.32 -1.28 -10.90
CA ARG A 69 -0.16 -1.86 -11.62
C ARG A 69 0.98 -0.86 -11.83
N ALA A 70 0.69 0.44 -11.97
CA ALA A 70 1.73 1.45 -12.07
C ALA A 70 2.42 1.65 -10.72
N ALA A 71 1.63 1.77 -9.64
CA ALA A 71 2.13 1.85 -8.28
C ALA A 71 3.04 0.68 -7.90
N GLU A 72 2.69 -0.57 -8.26
CA GLU A 72 3.56 -1.72 -7.99
C GLU A 72 4.90 -1.63 -8.73
N ARG A 73 4.88 -1.26 -10.03
CA ARG A 73 6.13 -1.10 -10.81
C ARG A 73 7.02 -0.01 -10.23
N GLU A 74 6.45 1.15 -9.93
CA GLU A 74 7.21 2.26 -9.34
C GLU A 74 7.86 1.88 -8.01
N ARG A 75 7.17 1.04 -7.23
CA ARG A 75 7.70 0.51 -5.98
C ARG A 75 8.82 -0.51 -6.21
N GLU A 76 8.64 -1.44 -7.14
CA GLU A 76 9.67 -2.41 -7.52
C GLU A 76 10.94 -1.69 -7.99
N ASP A 77 10.79 -0.71 -8.88
CA ASP A 77 11.89 0.12 -9.38
C ASP A 77 12.61 0.85 -8.22
N ALA A 78 11.84 1.47 -7.30
CA ALA A 78 12.42 2.14 -6.14
C ALA A 78 13.18 1.20 -5.19
N ILE A 79 12.75 -0.06 -5.05
CA ILE A 79 13.44 -1.07 -4.25
C ILE A 79 14.74 -1.50 -4.92
N VAL A 80 14.73 -1.69 -6.25
CA VAL A 80 15.93 -2.03 -7.04
C VAL A 80 16.95 -0.89 -6.97
N ASP A 81 16.53 0.35 -7.26
CA ASP A 81 17.41 1.53 -7.18
C ASP A 81 18.02 1.70 -5.78
N PHE A 82 17.24 1.44 -4.73
CA PHE A 82 17.74 1.45 -3.37
C PHE A 82 18.80 0.35 -3.16
N HIS A 83 18.54 -0.87 -3.60
CA HIS A 83 19.51 -1.97 -3.47
C HIS A 83 20.84 -1.67 -4.18
N ASP A 84 20.80 -1.04 -5.35
CA ASP A 84 21.99 -0.69 -6.14
C ASP A 84 22.80 0.47 -5.55
N SER A 85 22.17 1.32 -4.73
CA SER A 85 22.80 2.53 -4.15
C SER A 85 23.32 2.35 -2.72
N ILE A 86 23.03 1.23 -2.06
CA ILE A 86 23.53 0.95 -0.70
C ILE A 86 24.97 0.42 -0.78
N ASP A 87 25.93 1.22 -0.32
CA ASP A 87 27.24 0.72 0.10
C ASP A 87 27.05 -0.10 1.40
N ARG A 88 26.90 -1.41 1.25
CA ARG A 88 26.72 -2.32 2.37
C ARG A 88 28.05 -2.45 3.13
N PRO A 89 28.11 -2.13 4.43
CA PRO A 89 29.33 -2.32 5.20
C PRO A 89 29.72 -3.81 5.22
N GLU A 90 31.02 -4.09 5.09
CA GLU A 90 31.54 -5.46 5.10
C GLU A 90 31.11 -6.19 6.39
N GLY A 91 30.52 -7.38 6.24
CA GLY A 91 30.14 -8.26 7.35
C GLY A 91 28.64 -8.31 7.71
N VAL A 92 27.77 -7.64 6.96
CA VAL A 92 26.30 -7.77 7.12
C VAL A 92 25.76 -8.62 5.98
N ASP A 93 25.41 -9.88 6.25
CA ASP A 93 24.75 -10.77 5.29
C ASP A 93 23.28 -10.99 5.71
N PRO A 94 22.30 -10.42 4.98
CA PRO A 94 20.89 -10.48 5.37
C PRO A 94 20.26 -11.88 5.21
N ASP A 95 20.91 -12.78 4.46
CA ASP A 95 20.43 -14.15 4.21
C ASP A 95 21.11 -15.20 5.11
N ALA A 96 22.01 -14.77 6.01
CA ALA A 96 22.55 -15.63 7.06
C ALA A 96 21.53 -15.77 8.20
N SER A 97 20.60 -16.71 8.07
CA SER A 97 19.74 -17.17 9.18
C SER A 97 19.57 -18.68 9.13
#